data_AF-A0A9P9I3I3-F1
#
_entry.id   AF-A0A9P9I3I3-F1
#
_cell.length_a   1.000
_cell.length_b   1.000
_cell.length_c   1.000
_cell.angle_alpha   90.00
_cell.angle_beta   90.00
_cell.angle_gamma   90.00
#
_symmetry.space_group_name_H-M   'P 1'
#
loop_
_entity.id
_entity.type
_entity.pdbx_description
1 polymer ?
#
loop_
_entity_poly.entity_id
_entity_poly.type
_entity_poly.pdbx_seq_one_letter_code
_entity_poly.pdbx_strand_id
1 'polypeptide(L)'
;MVVHTSRPLLRSLDLTYTPPKGTVARWLWTRRMRFEATYAVSMLEPWEKLLVLIIATTLSYLFMSGVVRFLPQHLVFLKSRATYYFAGDGSI
;
A
#
# COMPACT_ATOMS: atom_id res chain seq x y z
N MET A 1 -10.68 9.02 23.70
CA MET A 1 -11.78 8.72 24.64
C MET A 1 -11.79 7.21 24.87
N VAL A 2 -11.27 6.74 26.00
CA VAL A 2 -11.28 5.30 26.36
C VAL A 2 -12.63 5.02 26.99
N VAL A 3 -13.54 4.38 26.25
CA VAL A 3 -14.84 3.95 26.79
C VAL A 3 -14.59 2.73 27.67
N HIS A 4 -14.71 2.91 28.97
CA HIS A 4 -14.76 1.80 29.91
C HIS A 4 -16.10 1.07 29.76
N THR A 5 -16.13 0.07 28.88
CA THR A 5 -17.30 -0.78 28.69
C THR A 5 -17.30 -1.87 29.77
N SER A 6 -18.36 -1.91 30.59
CA SER A 6 -18.53 -2.83 31.73
C SER A 6 -18.93 -4.25 31.31
N ARG A 7 -19.02 -4.53 30.00
CA ARG A 7 -19.48 -5.80 29.44
C ARG A 7 -18.30 -6.63 28.90
N PRO A 8 -17.87 -7.71 29.59
CA PRO A 8 -16.66 -8.45 29.24
C PRO A 8 -16.71 -9.11 27.86
N LEU A 9 -17.91 -9.48 27.38
CA LEU A 9 -18.09 -10.09 26.05
C LEU A 9 -17.84 -9.11 24.89
N LEU A 10 -18.17 -7.83 25.06
CA LEU A 10 -17.86 -6.79 24.05
C LEU A 10 -16.36 -6.48 24.01
N ARG A 11 -15.67 -6.61 25.16
CA ARG A 11 -14.22 -6.43 25.24
C ARG A 11 -13.45 -7.50 24.48
N SER A 12 -13.94 -8.75 24.48
CA SER A 12 -13.35 -9.82 23.65
C SER A 12 -13.65 -9.66 22.16
N LEU A 13 -14.66 -8.87 21.78
CA LEU A 13 -14.96 -8.52 20.39
C LEU A 13 -14.14 -7.31 19.90
N ASP A 14 -13.50 -6.56 20.80
CA ASP A 14 -12.49 -5.52 20.49
C ASP A 14 -11.14 -6.16 20.10
N LEU A 15 -11.19 -7.06 19.13
CA LEU A 15 -10.05 -7.81 18.58
C LEU A 15 -9.15 -6.96 17.69
N THR A 16 -9.55 -5.73 17.36
CA THR A 16 -8.89 -4.94 16.31
C THR A 16 -7.57 -4.35 16.80
N TYR A 17 -7.47 -3.94 18.08
CA TYR A 17 -6.32 -3.20 18.60
C TYR A 17 -5.33 -4.03 19.42
N THR A 18 -5.61 -5.31 19.68
CA THR A 18 -4.68 -6.18 20.39
C THR A 18 -3.68 -6.81 19.41
N PRO A 19 -2.37 -6.78 19.68
CA PRO A 19 -1.40 -7.41 18.81
C PRO A 19 -1.59 -8.93 18.83
N PRO A 20 -1.73 -9.59 17.67
CA PRO A 20 -1.96 -11.04 17.61
C PRO A 20 -0.72 -11.83 18.06
N LYS A 21 -0.95 -13.02 18.61
CA LYS A 21 0.10 -13.93 19.04
C LYS A 21 0.69 -14.64 17.81
N GLY A 22 1.89 -14.25 17.41
CA GLY A 22 2.66 -14.84 16.30
C GLY A 22 3.45 -13.80 15.52
N THR A 23 4.67 -14.13 15.07
CA THR A 23 5.59 -13.17 14.43
C THR A 23 5.04 -12.60 13.13
N VAL A 24 4.51 -13.45 12.25
CA VAL A 24 3.93 -13.04 10.96
C VAL A 24 2.65 -12.24 11.15
N ALA A 25 1.76 -12.72 12.01
CA ALA A 25 0.50 -12.02 12.33
C ALA A 25 0.78 -10.63 12.93
N ARG A 26 1.77 -10.53 13.82
CA ARG A 26 2.18 -9.25 14.42
C ARG A 26 2.78 -8.29 13.39
N TRP A 27 3.55 -8.80 12.44
CA TRP A 27 4.09 -7.99 11.35
C TRP A 27 2.97 -7.43 10.46
N LEU A 28 2.02 -8.28 10.05
CA LEU A 28 0.87 -7.86 9.24
C LEU A 28 -0.01 -6.85 9.99
N TRP A 29 -0.28 -7.09 11.27
CA TRP A 29 -1.01 -6.17 12.14
C TRP A 29 -0.32 -4.82 12.25
N THR A 30 1.01 -4.81 12.44
CA THR A 30 1.79 -3.57 12.52
C THR A 30 1.74 -2.79 11.20
N ARG A 31 1.80 -3.49 10.06
CA ARG A 31 1.72 -2.86 8.74
C ARG A 31 0.34 -2.25 8.51
N ARG A 32 -0.73 -2.97 8.88
CA ARG A 32 -2.10 -2.48 8.84
C ARG A 32 -2.29 -1.25 9.73
N MET A 33 -1.83 -1.29 10.98
CA MET A 33 -1.95 -0.17 11.91
C MET A 33 -1.22 1.08 11.41
N ARG A 34 -0.02 0.92 10.83
CA ARG A 34 0.70 2.03 10.19
C ARG A 34 -0.09 2.60 9.02
N PHE A 35 -0.66 1.76 8.17
CA PHE A 35 -1.48 2.21 7.05
C PHE A 35 -2.73 2.96 7.53
N GLU A 36 -3.46 2.41 8.50
CA GLU A 36 -4.65 3.05 9.07
C GLU A 36 -4.32 4.40 9.73
N ALA A 37 -3.15 4.53 10.36
CA ALA A 37 -2.67 5.77 10.96
C ALA A 37 -2.21 6.82 9.94
N THR A 38 -1.42 6.45 8.94
CA THR A 38 -0.87 7.40 7.94
C THR A 38 -1.95 8.00 7.05
N TYR A 39 -2.95 7.21 6.69
CA TYR A 39 -4.05 7.67 5.83
C TYR A 39 -5.28 8.15 6.62
N ALA A 40 -5.18 8.27 7.94
CA ALA A 40 -6.28 8.64 8.84
C ALA A 40 -7.56 7.79 8.67
N VAL A 41 -7.43 6.58 8.11
CA VAL A 41 -8.53 5.66 7.80
C VAL A 41 -9.24 5.17 9.07
N SER A 42 -8.60 5.33 10.24
CA SER A 42 -9.21 5.02 11.54
C SER A 42 -10.36 5.95 11.93
N MET A 43 -10.46 7.14 11.32
CA MET A 43 -11.50 8.13 11.65
C MET A 43 -12.70 8.09 10.69
N LEU A 44 -12.57 7.36 9.58
CA LEU A 44 -13.61 7.26 8.56
C LEU A 44 -14.70 6.27 8.99
N GLU A 45 -15.92 6.54 8.54
CA GLU A 45 -17.00 5.57 8.69
C GLU A 45 -16.70 4.28 7.90
N PRO A 46 -17.26 3.12 8.31
CA PRO A 46 -16.98 1.85 7.65
C PRO A 46 -17.28 1.86 6.14
N TRP A 47 -18.30 2.61 5.72
CA TRP A 47 -18.68 2.72 4.31
C TRP A 47 -17.71 3.63 3.53
N GLU A 48 -17.24 4.73 4.12
CA GLU A 48 -16.27 5.64 3.50
C GLU A 48 -14.93 4.92 3.29
N LYS A 49 -14.52 4.11 4.26
CA LYS A 49 -13.32 3.27 4.16
C LYS A 49 -13.40 2.33 2.96
N LEU A 50 -14.56 1.72 2.70
CA LEU A 50 -14.77 0.87 1.52
C LEU A 50 -14.66 1.68 0.24
N LEU A 51 -15.28 2.86 0.18
CA LEU A 51 -15.22 3.74 -0.99
C LEU A 51 -13.78 4.16 -1.30
N VAL A 52 -13.03 4.64 -0.30
CA VAL A 52 -11.62 5.04 -0.45
C VAL A 52 -10.77 3.87 -0.92
N LEU A 53 -10.99 2.67 -0.39
CA LEU A 53 -10.25 1.47 -0.81
C LEU A 53 -10.54 1.14 -2.29
N ILE A 54 -11.79 1.23 -2.74
CA ILE A 54 -12.17 0.98 -4.13
C ILE A 54 -11.52 2.00 -5.06
N ILE A 55 -11.55 3.29 -4.71
CA ILE A 55 -10.93 4.34 -5.54
C ILE A 55 -9.41 4.15 -5.59
N ALA A 56 -8.76 3.95 -4.44
CA ALA A 56 -7.32 3.77 -4.36
C ALA A 56 -6.85 2.53 -5.13
N THR A 57 -7.57 1.41 -5.02
CA THR A 57 -7.26 0.18 -5.76
C THR A 57 -7.48 0.35 -7.25
N THR A 58 -8.55 1.03 -7.67
CA THR A 58 -8.82 1.30 -9.11
C THR A 58 -7.73 2.20 -9.71
N LEU A 59 -7.36 3.29 -9.03
CA LEU A 59 -6.28 4.18 -9.46
C LEU A 59 -4.94 3.47 -9.51
N SER A 60 -4.63 2.67 -8.49
CA SER A 60 -3.39 1.88 -8.45
C SER A 60 -3.35 0.84 -9.57
N TYR A 61 -4.48 0.16 -9.86
CA TYR A 61 -4.58 -0.78 -10.97
C TYR A 61 -4.38 -0.09 -12.32
N LEU A 62 -5.04 1.05 -12.55
CA LEU A 62 -4.87 1.83 -13.77
C LEU A 62 -3.41 2.29 -13.93
N PHE A 63 -2.81 2.82 -12.86
CA PHE A 63 -1.41 3.22 -12.85
C PHE A 63 -0.48 2.05 -13.18
N MET A 64 -0.66 0.90 -12.52
CA MET A 64 0.15 -0.29 -12.74
C MET A 64 0.01 -0.80 -14.18
N SER A 65 -1.22 -0.78 -14.73
CA SER A 65 -1.48 -1.15 -16.12
C SER A 65 -0.76 -0.22 -17.11
N GLY A 66 -0.72 1.08 -16.80
CA GLY A 66 0.03 2.08 -17.55
C GLY A 66 1.53 1.85 -17.48
N VAL A 67 2.07 1.62 -16.27
CA VAL A 67 3.49 1.31 -16.06
C VAL A 67 3.89 0.05 -16.83
N VAL A 68 3.15 -1.05 -16.71
CA VAL A 68 3.49 -2.31 -17.38
C VAL A 68 3.48 -2.16 -18.91
N ARG A 69 2.58 -1.37 -19.49
CA ARG A 69 2.51 -1.17 -20.94
C ARG A 69 3.51 -0.15 -21.47
N PHE A 70 3.70 0.96 -20.76
CA PHE A 70 4.45 2.11 -21.23
C PHE A 70 5.94 2.03 -20.84
N LEU A 71 6.24 1.59 -19.62
CA LEU A 71 7.62 1.53 -19.11
C LEU A 71 8.57 0.68 -19.97
N PRO A 72 8.24 -0.55 -20.44
CA PRO A 72 9.19 -1.35 -21.20
C PRO A 72 9.55 -0.72 -22.55
N GLN A 73 8.58 -0.09 -23.21
CA GLN A 73 8.82 0.61 -24.49
C GLN A 73 9.79 1.79 -24.29
N HIS A 74 9.60 2.55 -23.21
CA HIS A 74 10.50 3.64 -22.86
C HIS A 74 11.88 3.15 -22.42
N LEU A 75 11.97 2.05 -21.67
CA LEU A 75 13.25 1.48 -21.25
C LEU A 75 14.12 1.04 -22.43
N VAL A 76 13.53 0.47 -23.49
CA VAL A 76 14.29 0.10 -24.71
C VAL A 76 14.85 1.33 -25.41
N PHE A 77 14.06 2.40 -25.51
CA PHE A 77 14.51 3.67 -26.10
C PHE A 77 15.62 4.34 -25.28
N LEU A 78 15.44 4.42 -23.95
CA LEU A 78 16.47 4.95 -23.05
C LEU A 78 17.73 4.08 -23.08
N LYS A 79 17.60 2.75 -23.15
CA LYS A 79 18.75 1.84 -23.25
C LYS A 79 19.57 2.11 -24.51
N SER A 80 18.93 2.25 -25.67
CA SER A 80 19.63 2.54 -26.94
C SER A 80 20.45 3.84 -26.87
N ARG A 81 19.86 4.90 -26.29
CA ARG A 81 20.56 6.17 -26.04
C ARG A 81 21.66 6.03 -24.99
N ALA A 82 21.39 5.34 -23.89
CA ALA A 82 22.38 5.10 -22.85
C ALA A 82 23.58 4.33 -23.40
N THR A 83 23.38 3.31 -24.25
CA THR A 83 24.49 2.62 -24.93
C THR A 83 25.28 3.54 -25.84
N TYR A 84 24.66 4.50 -26.54
CA TYR A 84 25.39 5.48 -27.34
C TYR A 84 26.29 6.38 -26.47
N TYR A 85 25.79 6.84 -25.32
CA TYR A 85 26.59 7.66 -24.39
C TYR A 85 27.62 6.86 -23.58
N PHE A 86 27.34 5.60 -23.25
CA PHE A 86 28.25 4.73 -22.49
C PHE A 86 29.31 4.05 -23.37
N ALA A 87 29.00 3.70 -24.61
CA ALA A 87 29.95 3.09 -25.54
C ALA A 87 31.00 4.10 -26.03
N GLY A 88 30.76 5.39 -25.82
CA GLY A 88 31.70 6.44 -26.16
C GLY A 88 31.80 6.63 -27.66
N ASP A 89 31.98 7.87 -28.04
CA ASP A 89 32.45 8.28 -29.35
C ASP A 89 33.89 7.72 -29.57
N GLY A 90 34.04 6.42 -29.86
CA GLY A 90 35.34 5.78 -30.00
C GLY A 90 35.33 4.29 -30.40
N SER A 91 35.64 4.02 -31.68
CA SER A 91 35.88 2.73 -32.36
C SER A 91 34.62 1.95 -32.79
N ILE A 92 34.35 1.68 -34.08
CA ILE A 92 35.14 1.62 -35.33
C ILE A 92 34.33 2.24 -36.47
#